data_AF-A0A958QJV1-F1
#
_entry.id   AF-A0A958QJV1-F1
#
_cell.length_a   1.000
_cell.length_b   1.000
_cell.length_c   1.000
_cell.angle_alpha   90.00
_cell.angle_beta   90.00
_cell.angle_gamma   90.00
#
_symmetry.space_group_name_H-M   'P 1'
#
loop_
_entity.id
_entity.type
_entity.pdbx_description
1 polymer ?
#
loop_
_entity_poly.entity_id
_entity_poly.type
_entity_poly.pdbx_seq_one_letter_code
_entity_poly.pdbx_strand_id
1 'polypeptide(L)'
;MIFLLLSLLHASVCTQWGKPIEIGLLPHKQINEASGLQVSKKIKDRMYHVNDSGEGPIFFVTDTKGANLQVVKVEDFYPVDAEDMTIASYNG
;
A
#
# COMPACT_ATOMS: atom_id res chain seq x y z
N MET A 1 22.59 23.05 44.58
CA MET A 1 21.90 21.78 44.26
C MET A 1 20.92 22.07 43.12
N ILE A 2 21.24 21.66 41.89
CA ILE A 2 20.43 21.93 40.70
C ILE A 2 19.37 20.83 40.58
N PHE A 3 18.10 21.21 40.64
CA PHE A 3 16.99 20.30 40.33
C PHE A 3 16.79 20.28 38.80
N LEU A 4 17.06 19.13 38.20
CA LEU A 4 16.80 18.88 36.78
C LEU A 4 15.30 18.54 36.62
N LEU A 5 14.54 19.42 35.97
CA LEU A 5 13.17 19.13 35.54
C LEU A 5 13.22 18.24 34.29
N LEU A 6 13.05 16.93 34.47
CA LEU A 6 12.77 16.02 33.36
C LEU A 6 11.28 16.13 32.99
N SER A 7 10.97 16.78 31.88
CA SER A 7 9.64 16.72 31.27
C SER A 7 9.44 15.38 30.57
N LEU A 8 8.47 14.61 31.04
CA LEU A 8 8.04 13.33 30.43
C LEU A 8 7.21 13.62 29.17
N LEU A 9 7.86 13.65 28.00
CA LEU A 9 7.17 13.60 26.72
C LEU A 9 6.45 12.25 26.57
N HIS A 10 5.13 12.26 26.64
CA HIS A 10 4.30 11.11 26.34
C HIS A 10 3.93 11.15 24.86
N ALA A 11 4.35 10.14 24.10
CA ALA A 11 3.77 9.87 22.80
C ALA A 11 2.44 9.14 23.03
N SER A 12 1.33 9.71 22.53
CA SER A 12 0.03 9.05 22.48
C SER A 12 -0.42 8.91 21.04
N VAL A 13 -1.25 7.90 20.77
CA VAL A 13 -1.95 7.81 19.49
C VAL A 13 -2.89 9.01 19.38
N CYS A 14 -2.98 9.60 18.18
CA CYS A 14 -3.90 10.69 17.91
C CYS A 14 -5.33 10.25 18.25
N THR A 15 -5.97 10.95 19.20
CA THR A 15 -7.34 10.64 19.62
C THR A 15 -8.38 11.30 18.71
N GLN A 16 -7.96 12.23 17.86
CA GLN A 16 -8.82 12.98 16.96
C GLN A 16 -8.27 12.99 15.54
N TRP A 17 -8.75 12.06 14.73
CA TRP A 17 -8.46 12.02 13.30
C TRP A 17 -9.17 13.15 12.56
N GLY A 18 -8.55 13.64 11.49
CA GLY A 18 -9.19 14.57 10.57
C GLY A 18 -10.36 13.93 9.84
N LYS A 19 -11.14 14.74 9.12
CA LYS A 19 -12.17 14.20 8.21
C LYS A 19 -11.48 13.37 7.11
N PRO A 20 -12.06 12.22 6.71
CA PRO A 20 -11.56 11.47 5.57
C PRO A 20 -11.61 12.35 4.32
N ILE A 21 -10.61 12.19 3.45
CA ILE A 21 -10.53 12.87 2.16
C ILE A 21 -10.61 11.79 1.09
N GLU A 22 -11.57 11.93 0.18
CA GLU A 22 -11.65 11.09 -1.00
C GLU A 22 -10.59 11.53 -2.02
N ILE A 23 -9.75 10.59 -2.44
CA ILE A 23 -8.67 10.84 -3.42
C ILE A 23 -8.88 10.08 -4.73
N GLY A 24 -9.84 9.17 -4.78
CA GLY A 24 -10.13 8.31 -5.92
C GLY A 24 -11.14 7.22 -5.57
N LEU A 25 -11.64 6.53 -6.60
CA LEU A 25 -12.58 5.42 -6.48
C LEU A 25 -12.05 4.20 -7.22
N LEU A 26 -11.90 3.09 -6.51
CA LEU A 26 -11.45 1.83 -7.11
C LEU A 26 -12.62 1.04 -7.74
N PRO A 27 -12.37 0.31 -8.84
CA PRO A 27 -13.33 -0.59 -9.44
C PRO A 27 -13.48 -1.86 -8.58
N HIS A 28 -14.21 -1.74 -7.48
CA HIS A 28 -14.36 -2.77 -6.42
C HIS A 28 -14.95 -4.11 -6.88
N LYS A 29 -15.57 -4.16 -8.06
CA LYS A 29 -16.05 -5.43 -8.65
C LYS A 29 -14.90 -6.25 -9.24
N GLN A 30 -13.79 -5.59 -9.59
CA GLN A 30 -12.61 -6.20 -10.18
C GLN A 30 -11.47 -6.29 -9.17
N ILE A 31 -11.32 -5.30 -8.29
CA ILE A 31 -10.43 -5.33 -7.13
C ILE A 31 -11.33 -5.49 -5.90
N ASN A 32 -11.69 -6.73 -5.58
CA ASN A 32 -12.48 -7.03 -4.38
C ASN A 32 -11.63 -7.05 -3.10
N GLU A 33 -10.30 -7.10 -3.24
CA GLU A 33 -9.31 -7.11 -2.17
C GLU A 33 -7.96 -6.57 -2.67
N ALA A 34 -7.22 -5.90 -1.78
CA ALA A 34 -5.80 -5.62 -1.93
C ALA A 34 -5.13 -5.57 -0.55
N SER A 35 -4.08 -6.36 -0.37
CA SER A 35 -3.30 -6.46 0.89
C SER A 35 -2.17 -5.44 0.93
N GLY A 36 -1.68 -5.00 -0.24
CA GLY A 36 -0.65 -3.98 -0.38
C GLY A 36 -0.98 -2.91 -1.43
N LEU A 37 -0.59 -1.67 -1.15
CA LEU A 37 -0.70 -0.53 -2.07
C LEU A 37 0.61 0.24 -2.15
N GLN A 38 1.07 0.52 -3.37
CA GLN A 38 2.30 1.29 -3.60
C GLN A 38 2.15 2.28 -4.76
N VAL A 39 2.40 3.56 -4.48
CA VAL A 39 2.52 4.59 -5.53
C VAL A 39 3.89 4.47 -6.21
N SER A 40 3.91 4.52 -7.54
CA SER A 40 5.14 4.44 -8.31
C SER A 40 6.04 5.66 -8.06
N LYS A 41 7.33 5.42 -7.83
CA LYS A 41 8.35 6.48 -7.75
C LYS A 41 8.88 6.91 -9.12
N LYS A 42 8.62 6.12 -10.17
CA LYS A 42 9.19 6.30 -11.52
C LYS A 42 8.16 6.72 -12.57
N ILE A 43 6.94 6.19 -12.48
CA ILE A 43 5.87 6.45 -13.44
C ILE A 43 4.83 7.34 -12.76
N LYS A 44 4.60 8.53 -13.32
CA LYS A 44 3.59 9.45 -12.80
C LYS A 44 2.20 8.80 -12.85
N ASP A 45 1.37 9.10 -11.84
CA ASP A 45 -0.03 8.68 -11.77
C ASP A 45 -0.19 7.16 -11.89
N ARG A 46 0.65 6.39 -11.19
CA ARG A 46 0.58 4.93 -11.16
C ARG A 46 0.58 4.41 -9.73
N MET A 47 -0.35 3.50 -9.47
CA MET A 47 -0.50 2.79 -8.21
C MET A 47 -0.54 1.28 -8.49
N TYR A 48 0.19 0.53 -7.68
CA TYR A 48 0.24 -0.93 -7.72
C TYR A 48 -0.54 -1.48 -6.53
N HIS A 49 -1.27 -2.56 -6.77
CA HIS A 49 -2.04 -3.27 -5.77
C HIS A 49 -1.56 -4.72 -5.77
N VAL A 50 -1.16 -5.21 -4.62
CA VAL A 50 -0.84 -6.62 -4.43
C VAL A 50 -1.96 -7.25 -3.63
N ASN A 51 -2.38 -8.43 -4.06
CA ASN A 51 -3.28 -9.28 -3.31
C ASN A 51 -2.54 -10.59 -2.99
N ASP A 52 -2.57 -11.02 -1.74
CA ASP A 52 -1.99 -12.27 -1.26
C ASP A 52 -3.07 -13.36 -1.02
N SER A 53 -4.33 -13.03 -1.25
CA SER A 53 -5.48 -13.92 -1.11
C SER A 53 -6.28 -14.03 -2.42
N GLY A 54 -7.11 -15.07 -2.56
CA GLY A 54 -8.04 -15.20 -3.68
C GLY A 54 -7.47 -15.77 -5.00
N GLU A 55 -7.63 -15.01 -6.10
CA GLU A 55 -7.57 -15.46 -7.51
C GLU A 55 -6.19 -15.90 -8.03
N GLY A 56 -5.22 -16.09 -7.14
CA GLY A 56 -3.86 -16.52 -7.46
C GLY A 56 -2.90 -15.34 -7.69
N PRO A 57 -1.78 -15.55 -8.41
CA PRO A 57 -0.68 -14.60 -8.53
C PRO A 57 -1.02 -13.41 -9.45
N ILE A 58 -1.91 -12.54 -8.99
CA ILE A 58 -2.37 -11.36 -9.71
C ILE A 58 -1.93 -10.11 -8.96
N PHE A 59 -1.40 -9.13 -9.69
CA PHE A 59 -1.31 -7.76 -9.20
C PHE A 59 -2.06 -6.81 -10.11
N PHE A 60 -2.64 -5.77 -9.53
CA PHE A 60 -3.40 -4.77 -10.25
C PHE A 60 -2.60 -3.48 -10.38
N VAL A 61 -2.85 -2.75 -11.47
CA VAL A 61 -2.30 -1.42 -11.68
C VAL A 61 -3.47 -0.48 -11.95
N THR A 62 -3.52 0.63 -11.22
CA THR A 62 -4.44 1.74 -11.50
C THR A 62 -3.64 3.04 -11.59
N ASP A 63 -4.30 4.13 -11.93
CA ASP A 63 -3.81 5.44 -11.55
C ASP A 63 -4.11 5.78 -10.08
N THR A 64 -3.63 6.94 -9.62
CA THR A 64 -3.80 7.42 -8.24
C THR A 64 -5.25 7.81 -7.90
N LYS A 65 -6.12 7.93 -8.91
CA LYS A 65 -7.57 8.15 -8.74
C LYS A 65 -8.37 6.85 -8.79
N GLY A 66 -7.69 5.71 -8.97
CA GLY A 66 -8.31 4.39 -9.06
C GLY A 66 -8.84 4.02 -10.45
N ALA A 67 -8.60 4.84 -11.48
CA ALA A 67 -9.00 4.54 -12.85
C ALA A 67 -7.90 3.78 -13.62
N ASN A 68 -8.16 3.48 -14.90
CA ASN A 68 -7.22 2.82 -15.82
C ASN A 68 -6.69 1.46 -15.33
N LEU A 69 -7.59 0.63 -14.80
CA LEU A 69 -7.28 -0.69 -14.29
C LEU A 69 -6.58 -1.57 -15.34
N GLN A 70 -5.46 -2.15 -14.94
CA GLN A 70 -4.79 -3.24 -15.63
C GLN A 70 -4.64 -4.42 -14.66
N VAL A 71 -4.93 -5.61 -15.17
CA VAL A 71 -4.76 -6.87 -14.44
C VAL A 71 -3.50 -7.53 -14.97
N VAL A 72 -2.55 -7.83 -14.09
CA VAL A 72 -1.33 -8.54 -14.47
C VAL A 72 -1.29 -9.86 -13.74
N LYS A 73 -1.37 -10.94 -14.51
CA LYS A 73 -1.22 -12.32 -14.01
C LYS A 73 0.23 -12.75 -14.18
N VAL A 74 0.81 -13.30 -13.12
CA VAL A 74 2.16 -13.88 -13.15
C VAL A 74 2.02 -15.39 -13.27
N GLU A 75 2.40 -15.95 -14.41
CA GLU A 75 2.37 -17.40 -14.61
C GLU A 75 3.49 -18.07 -13.80
N ASP A 76 3.24 -19.32 -13.38
CA ASP A 76 4.18 -20.15 -12.60
C ASP A 76 4.70 -19.49 -11.31
N PHE A 77 3.91 -18.60 -10.70
CA PHE A 77 4.24 -17.93 -9.44
C PHE A 77 3.39 -18.44 -8.27
N TYR A 78 4.06 -18.87 -7.20
CA TYR A 78 3.46 -19.46 -6.00
C TYR A 78 3.98 -18.73 -4.76
N PRO A 79 3.53 -17.49 -4.50
CA PRO A 79 3.98 -16.73 -3.34
C PRO A 79 3.48 -17.40 -2.05
N VAL A 80 4.33 -17.42 -1.03
CA VAL A 80 3.93 -17.80 0.33
C VAL A 80 3.32 -16.60 1.06
N ASP A 81 3.89 -15.42 0.82
CA ASP A 81 3.51 -14.15 1.41
C ASP A 81 3.83 -13.04 0.40
N ALA A 82 2.80 -12.58 -0.32
CA ALA A 82 2.95 -11.51 -1.29
C ALA A 82 2.74 -10.12 -0.67
N GLU A 83 2.08 -10.03 0.50
CA GLU A 83 1.88 -8.75 1.20
C GLU A 83 3.21 -8.16 1.69
N ASP A 84 4.17 -9.02 2.01
CA ASP A 84 5.55 -8.63 2.36
C ASP A 84 6.41 -8.20 1.16
N MET A 85 5.86 -8.16 -0.07
CA MET A 85 6.58 -7.64 -1.23
C MET A 85 6.96 -6.17 -1.05
N THR A 86 8.26 -5.92 -0.88
CA THR A 86 8.85 -4.59 -0.88
C THR A 86 9.75 -4.36 -2.10
N ILE A 87 10.37 -3.18 -2.19
CA ILE A 87 11.41 -2.91 -3.19
C ILE A 87 12.59 -3.87 -2.93
N ALA A 88 12.76 -4.87 -3.79
CA ALA A 88 14.01 -5.61 -3.88
C ALA A 88 15.08 -4.70 -4.52
N SER A 89 16.20 -4.51 -3.82
CA SER A 89 17.42 -3.95 -4.42
C SER A 89 18.23 -5.11 -5.00
N TYR A 90 18.10 -5.37 -6.30
CA TYR A 90 19.00 -6.29 -7.00
C TYR A 90 20.30 -5.55 -7.32
N ASN A 91 21.33 -5.79 -6.53
CA ASN A 91 22.70 -5.48 -6.92
C ASN A 91 23.17 -6.65 -7.78
N GLY A 92 23.23 -6.43 -9.10
CA GLY A 92 23.71 -7.41 -10.07
C GLY A 92 25.14 -7.87 -9.81
#